data_AF-A0A3D3K4A2-F1
#
_entry.id   AF-A0A3D3K4A2-F1
#
_cell.length_a   1.000
_cell.length_b   1.000
_cell.length_c   1.000
_cell.angle_alpha   90.00
_cell.angle_beta   90.00
_cell.angle_gamma   90.00
#
_symmetry.space_group_name_H-M   'P 1'
#
loop_
_entity.id
_entity.type
_entity.pdbx_description
1 polymer ?
#
loop_
_entity_poly.entity_id
_entity_poly.type
_entity_poly.pdbx_seq_one_letter_code
_entity_poly.pdbx_strand_id
1 'polypeptide(L)'
;RREAVEVGRRGYFVAEVTDRRNGVHNTFGIWRLTAWIDGERYFEYRMDGFTPDLARCCDAVSCYPLQLDSRCEAIRLAQLDRAPACFYPCMVGRGVVRTEPGERRRLRIEVEDDCGNRSSVEIDLVGRTG
;
A
#
# COMPACT_ATOMS: atom_id res chain seq x y z
N ARG A 1 -21.46 0.26 11.84
CA ARG A 1 -20.07 0.24 12.37
C ARG A 1 -19.35 -0.86 11.62
N ARG A 2 -18.23 -0.59 10.94
CA ARG A 2 -17.45 -1.68 10.32
C ARG A 2 -16.83 -2.51 11.45
N GLU A 3 -16.89 -3.82 11.33
CA GLU A 3 -16.30 -4.74 12.30
C GLU A 3 -14.77 -4.69 12.17
N ALA A 4 -14.05 -4.89 13.28
CA ALA A 4 -12.59 -4.87 13.26
C ALA A 4 -12.06 -6.07 12.50
N VAL A 5 -11.03 -5.87 11.67
CA VAL A 5 -10.42 -6.94 10.89
C VAL A 5 -9.46 -7.74 11.77
N GLU A 6 -9.68 -9.05 11.82
CA GLU A 6 -8.82 -9.97 12.55
C GLU A 6 -7.50 -10.25 11.84
N VAL A 7 -6.39 -9.83 12.44
CA VAL A 7 -5.05 -9.97 11.89
C VAL A 7 -4.19 -10.95 12.69
N GLY A 8 -3.34 -11.69 11.99
CA GLY A 8 -2.32 -12.52 12.62
C GLY A 8 -1.20 -11.67 13.24
N ARG A 9 -0.32 -12.34 14.00
CA ARG A 9 0.75 -11.67 14.76
C ARG A 9 1.74 -10.86 13.91
N ARG A 10 1.99 -11.30 12.68
CA ARG A 10 2.87 -10.64 11.71
C ARG A 10 2.23 -10.74 10.33
N GLY A 11 1.98 -9.60 9.72
CA GLY A 11 1.42 -9.53 8.38
C GLY A 11 1.77 -8.23 7.68
N TYR A 12 1.40 -8.14 6.41
CA TYR A 12 1.42 -6.91 5.64
C TYR A 12 0.08 -6.76 4.94
N PHE A 13 -0.22 -5.55 4.49
CA PHE A 13 -1.44 -5.24 3.77
C PHE A 13 -1.17 -5.14 2.27
N VAL A 14 -2.21 -5.40 1.48
CA VAL A 14 -2.25 -5.10 0.04
C VAL A 14 -3.42 -4.14 -0.16
N ALA A 15 -3.16 -3.04 -0.86
CA ALA A 15 -4.18 -2.09 -1.26
C ALA A 15 -4.61 -2.38 -2.69
N GLU A 16 -5.86 -2.77 -2.90
CA GLU A 16 -6.47 -2.75 -4.22
C GLU A 16 -6.97 -1.33 -4.50
N VAL A 17 -6.44 -0.72 -5.55
CA VAL A 17 -6.70 0.67 -5.88
C VAL A 17 -7.09 0.78 -7.34
N THR A 18 -8.07 1.64 -7.60
CA THR A 18 -8.44 2.05 -8.95
C THR A 18 -8.36 3.57 -8.98
N ASP A 19 -7.41 4.07 -9.74
CA ASP A 19 -7.44 5.44 -10.24
C ASP A 19 -7.82 5.39 -11.73
N ARG A 20 -8.65 6.33 -12.17
CA ARG A 20 -9.10 6.41 -13.57
C ARG A 20 -9.04 7.84 -14.04
N ARG A 21 -8.04 8.12 -14.87
CA ARG A 21 -7.94 9.39 -15.57
C ARG A 21 -8.54 9.30 -16.97
N ASN A 22 -9.41 10.26 -17.30
CA ASN A 22 -9.98 10.38 -18.64
C ASN A 22 -9.00 11.08 -19.58
N GLY A 23 -8.94 10.64 -20.85
CA GLY A 23 -8.22 11.34 -21.92
C GLY A 23 -6.69 11.17 -21.94
N VAL A 24 -6.14 10.17 -21.25
CA VAL A 24 -4.70 9.85 -21.24
C VAL A 24 -4.44 8.41 -21.70
N HIS A 25 -3.26 8.15 -22.25
CA HIS A 25 -2.87 6.81 -22.71
C HIS A 25 -2.61 5.82 -21.56
N ASN A 26 -2.11 6.32 -20.42
CA ASN A 26 -2.01 5.52 -19.20
C ASN A 26 -3.08 5.98 -18.21
N THR A 27 -4.11 5.15 -18.03
CA THR A 27 -5.26 5.44 -17.18
C THR A 27 -5.02 5.20 -15.70
N PHE A 28 -3.95 4.47 -15.34
CA PHE A 28 -3.60 4.16 -13.96
C PHE A 28 -2.43 5.04 -13.51
N GLY A 29 -2.64 5.80 -12.43
CA GLY A 29 -1.82 6.96 -12.10
C GLY A 29 -1.52 7.14 -10.61
N ILE A 30 -1.39 6.05 -9.85
CA ILE A 30 -1.03 6.14 -8.43
C ILE A 30 0.35 6.79 -8.31
N TRP A 31 0.37 8.01 -7.79
CA TRP A 31 1.58 8.79 -7.62
C TRP A 31 2.23 8.54 -6.27
N ARG A 32 1.41 8.49 -5.22
CA ARG A 32 1.85 8.21 -3.86
C ARG A 32 0.85 7.32 -3.16
N LEU A 33 1.37 6.35 -2.42
CA LEU A 33 0.57 5.56 -1.49
C LEU A 33 1.26 5.56 -0.13
N THR A 34 0.55 6.00 0.89
CA THR A 34 1.08 6.11 2.26
C THR A 34 0.22 5.30 3.21
N ALA A 35 0.85 4.62 4.17
CA ALA A 35 0.15 3.88 5.21
C ALA A 35 0.66 4.21 6.61
N TRP A 36 -0.28 4.29 7.53
CA TRP A 36 -0.06 4.59 8.94
C TRP A 36 -0.67 3.50 9.80
N ILE A 37 0.01 3.22 10.91
CA ILE A 37 -0.52 2.37 11.96
C ILE A 37 -0.53 3.18 13.26
N ASP A 38 -1.70 3.34 13.85
CA ASP A 38 -1.91 4.14 15.07
C ASP A 38 -1.42 5.59 14.95
N GLY A 39 -1.50 6.16 13.74
CA GLY A 39 -1.04 7.51 13.41
C GLY A 39 0.43 7.61 13.00
N GLU A 40 1.23 6.55 13.18
CA GLU A 40 2.64 6.51 12.79
C GLU A 40 2.80 6.01 11.36
N ARG A 41 3.46 6.80 10.51
CA ARG A 41 3.74 6.41 9.12
C ARG A 41 4.76 5.28 9.11
N TYR A 42 4.39 4.14 8.54
CA TYR A 42 5.27 2.97 8.46
C TYR A 42 5.64 2.57 7.03
N PHE A 43 4.89 3.06 6.05
CA PHE A 43 5.10 2.79 4.64
C PHE A 43 4.75 4.02 3.81
N GLU A 44 5.59 4.33 2.84
CA GLU A 44 5.28 5.25 1.75
C GLU A 44 5.90 4.69 0.48
N TYR A 45 5.10 4.62 -0.58
CA TYR A 45 5.53 4.42 -1.95
C TYR A 45 5.31 5.72 -2.71
N ARG A 46 6.30 6.12 -3.51
CA ARG A 46 6.21 7.34 -4.32
C ARG A 46 6.86 7.16 -5.68
N MET A 47 6.15 7.63 -6.71
CA MET A 47 6.54 7.58 -8.11
C MET A 47 7.27 8.84 -8.55
N ASP A 48 8.38 9.19 -7.92
CA ASP A 48 9.17 10.36 -8.32
C ASP A 48 9.98 10.08 -9.60
N GLY A 49 9.33 10.15 -10.76
CA GLY A 49 9.92 10.21 -12.11
C GLY A 49 11.15 9.34 -12.35
N PHE A 50 10.99 8.16 -12.97
CA PHE A 50 12.11 7.25 -13.22
C PHE A 50 13.09 7.76 -14.29
N THR A 51 14.36 7.37 -14.14
CA THR A 51 15.23 7.17 -15.30
C THR A 51 14.82 5.88 -16.03
N PRO A 52 15.01 5.76 -17.36
CA PRO A 52 14.51 4.60 -18.13
C PRO A 52 14.98 3.22 -17.63
N ASP A 53 16.13 3.16 -16.98
CA ASP A 53 16.70 1.95 -16.36
C ASP A 53 15.94 1.48 -15.10
N LEU A 54 15.23 2.39 -14.42
CA LEU A 54 14.41 2.10 -13.25
C LEU A 54 12.94 1.83 -13.58
N ALA A 55 12.52 2.05 -14.83
CA ALA A 55 11.15 1.75 -15.28
C ALA A 55 10.79 0.27 -15.09
N ARG A 56 11.75 -0.65 -15.13
CA ARG A 56 11.53 -2.09 -14.87
C ARG A 56 11.19 -2.40 -13.40
N CYS A 57 11.35 -1.44 -12.50
CA CYS A 57 11.01 -1.58 -11.09
C CYS A 57 9.64 -0.99 -10.74
N CYS A 58 8.86 -0.50 -11.71
CA CYS A 58 7.46 -0.10 -11.46
C CYS A 58 6.62 -1.25 -10.86
N ASP A 59 7.00 -2.49 -11.16
CA ASP A 59 6.40 -3.70 -10.62
C ASP A 59 6.85 -4.04 -9.19
N ALA A 60 7.76 -3.26 -8.59
CA ALA A 60 8.31 -3.52 -7.25
C ALA A 60 7.24 -3.60 -6.16
N VAL A 61 6.10 -2.94 -6.38
CA VAL A 61 4.97 -2.94 -5.46
C VAL A 61 3.78 -3.78 -5.93
N SER A 62 3.74 -4.18 -7.20
CA SER A 62 2.58 -4.87 -7.79
C SER A 62 2.39 -6.27 -7.20
N CYS A 63 1.16 -6.59 -6.82
CA CYS A 63 0.70 -7.91 -6.43
C CYS A 63 -0.03 -8.56 -7.62
N TYR A 64 0.76 -9.01 -8.60
CA TYR A 64 0.25 -9.51 -9.88
C TYR A 64 -0.89 -10.53 -9.80
N PRO A 65 -0.88 -11.55 -8.91
CA PRO A 65 -1.99 -12.48 -8.82
C PRO A 65 -3.34 -11.79 -8.52
N LEU A 66 -3.35 -10.81 -7.62
CA LEU A 66 -4.57 -10.06 -7.25
C LEU A 66 -4.97 -9.05 -8.33
N GLN A 67 -4.00 -8.46 -9.03
CA GLN A 67 -4.27 -7.51 -10.10
C GLN A 67 -4.93 -8.17 -11.32
N LEU A 68 -4.56 -9.42 -11.65
CA LEU A 68 -5.18 -10.20 -12.73
C LEU A 68 -6.67 -10.49 -12.44
N ASP A 69 -7.00 -10.81 -11.19
CA ASP A 69 -8.37 -11.14 -10.78
C ASP A 69 -9.25 -9.89 -10.63
N SER A 70 -8.73 -8.82 -10.01
CA SER A 70 -9.50 -7.62 -9.68
C SER A 70 -9.62 -6.61 -10.83
N ARG A 71 -8.74 -6.69 -11.85
CA ARG A 71 -8.54 -5.63 -12.86
C ARG A 71 -8.23 -4.24 -12.26
N CYS A 72 -7.78 -4.21 -11.01
CA CYS A 72 -7.36 -3.03 -10.25
C CYS A 72 -5.85 -3.09 -10.02
N GLU A 73 -5.19 -1.96 -9.75
CA GLU A 73 -3.82 -2.02 -9.27
C GLU A 73 -3.80 -2.59 -7.85
N ALA A 74 -3.04 -3.67 -7.64
CA ALA A 74 -2.88 -4.25 -6.32
C ALA A 74 -1.48 -3.91 -5.80
N ILE A 75 -1.40 -2.97 -4.86
CA ILE A 75 -0.14 -2.45 -4.33
C ILE A 75 0.16 -3.10 -2.97
N ARG A 76 1.27 -3.82 -2.87
CA ARG A 76 1.76 -4.42 -1.63
C ARG A 76 2.37 -3.34 -0.73
N LEU A 77 1.88 -3.22 0.50
CA LEU A 77 2.41 -2.32 1.54
C LEU A 77 3.59 -2.93 2.29
N ALA A 78 4.48 -3.57 1.55
CA ALA A 78 5.68 -4.21 2.06
C ALA A 78 6.76 -4.24 0.98
N GLN A 79 8.01 -4.15 1.41
CA GLN A 79 9.15 -4.18 0.49
C GLN A 79 9.43 -5.61 0.04
N LEU A 80 9.35 -5.84 -1.27
CA LEU A 80 9.80 -7.09 -1.88
C LEU A 80 11.32 -7.24 -1.79
N ASP A 81 11.79 -8.49 -1.79
CA ASP A 81 13.22 -8.76 -1.84
C ASP A 81 13.80 -8.20 -3.14
N ARG A 82 14.91 -7.46 -3.03
CA ARG A 82 15.59 -6.76 -4.14
C ARG A 82 14.85 -5.55 -4.74
N ALA A 83 13.71 -5.13 -4.18
CA ALA A 83 13.08 -3.86 -4.57
C ALA A 83 13.95 -2.67 -4.13
N PRO A 84 14.34 -1.76 -5.04
CA PRO A 84 15.18 -0.62 -4.69
C PRO A 84 14.56 0.25 -3.60
N ALA A 85 15.37 0.66 -2.61
CA ALA A 85 14.90 1.47 -1.49
C ALA A 85 14.43 2.88 -1.93
N CYS A 86 14.89 3.36 -3.09
CA CYS A 86 14.50 4.68 -3.62
C CYS A 86 13.00 4.83 -3.86
N PHE A 87 12.25 3.72 -4.01
CA PHE A 87 10.79 3.76 -4.17
C PHE A 87 10.02 3.92 -2.87
N TYR A 88 10.71 3.81 -1.73
CA TYR A 88 10.09 3.82 -0.42
C TYR A 88 10.67 4.93 0.45
N PRO A 89 10.20 6.18 0.32
CA PRO A 89 10.61 7.27 1.20
C PRO A 89 10.42 6.95 2.69
N CYS A 90 9.47 6.06 3.01
CA CYS A 90 9.28 5.49 4.34
C CYS A 90 9.08 3.97 4.24
N MET A 91 9.84 3.21 5.03
CA MET A 91 9.71 1.76 5.12
C MET A 91 10.19 1.25 6.49
N VAL A 92 9.26 1.10 7.44
CA VAL A 92 9.55 0.57 8.77
C VAL A 92 9.33 -0.93 8.78
N GLY A 93 10.34 -1.69 9.23
CA GLY A 93 10.22 -3.14 9.39
C GLY A 93 9.79 -3.89 8.14
N ARG A 94 10.14 -3.37 6.94
CA ARG A 94 9.72 -3.88 5.62
C ARG A 94 8.21 -3.85 5.37
N GLY A 95 7.46 -3.01 6.09
CA GLY A 95 5.99 -2.93 5.96
C GLY A 95 5.23 -3.98 6.77
N VAL A 96 5.95 -4.75 7.62
CA VAL A 96 5.32 -5.74 8.49
C VAL A 96 4.65 -5.05 9.68
N VAL A 97 3.34 -5.18 9.76
CA VAL A 97 2.53 -4.81 10.92
C VAL A 97 2.51 -5.97 11.91
N ARG A 98 2.76 -5.66 13.18
CA ARG A 98 2.71 -6.61 14.30
C ARG A 98 1.53 -6.28 15.18
N THR A 99 0.74 -7.28 15.54
CA THR A 99 -0.43 -7.11 16.40
C THR A 99 -0.52 -8.32 17.33
N GLU A 100 -0.38 -8.10 18.62
CA GLU A 100 -0.49 -9.17 19.63
C GLU A 100 -1.96 -9.56 19.86
N PRO A 101 -2.26 -10.77 20.38
CA PRO A 101 -3.64 -11.23 20.60
C PRO A 101 -4.48 -10.24 21.42
N GLY A 102 -5.65 -9.85 20.89
CA GLY A 102 -6.55 -8.87 21.52
C GLY A 102 -6.10 -7.41 21.42
N GLU A 103 -4.89 -7.13 20.93
CA GLU A 103 -4.41 -5.77 20.68
C GLU A 103 -5.25 -5.12 19.58
N ARG A 104 -5.67 -3.87 19.81
CA ARG A 104 -6.40 -3.07 18.82
C ARG A 104 -5.47 -2.05 18.19
N ARG A 105 -5.48 -1.99 16.86
CA ARG A 105 -4.69 -1.03 16.09
C ARG A 105 -5.55 -0.37 15.03
N ARG A 106 -5.18 0.82 14.56
CA ARG A 106 -5.87 1.53 13.49
C ARG A 106 -4.96 1.72 12.29
N LEU A 107 -5.31 1.07 11.20
CA LEU A 107 -4.65 1.23 9.90
C LEU A 107 -5.32 2.37 9.14
N ARG A 108 -4.52 3.30 8.62
CA ARG A 108 -4.95 4.25 7.58
C ARG A 108 -4.12 4.02 6.33
N ILE A 109 -4.77 4.01 5.19
CA ILE A 109 -4.12 4.00 3.87
C ILE A 109 -4.63 5.21 3.11
N GLU A 110 -3.72 5.97 2.51
CA GLU A 110 -4.04 7.10 1.64
C GLU A 110 -3.34 6.92 0.30
N VAL A 111 -4.07 7.26 -0.74
CA VAL A 111 -3.63 7.22 -2.13
C VAL A 111 -3.74 8.63 -2.68
N GLU A 112 -2.71 9.07 -3.39
CA GLU A 112 -2.67 10.33 -4.14
C GLU A 112 -2.31 10.03 -5.60
N ASP A 113 -3.03 10.65 -6.53
CA ASP A 113 -2.68 10.64 -7.96
C ASP A 113 -1.76 11.83 -8.35
N ASP A 114 -1.29 11.86 -9.59
CA ASP A 114 -0.40 12.92 -10.09
C ASP A 114 -1.10 14.30 -10.23
N CYS A 115 -2.42 14.32 -10.14
CA CYS A 115 -3.25 15.53 -10.15
C CYS A 115 -3.54 16.06 -8.73
N GLY A 116 -3.10 15.34 -7.70
CA GLY A 116 -3.30 15.67 -6.29
C GLY A 116 -4.65 15.21 -5.72
N ASN A 117 -5.45 14.41 -6.43
CA ASN A 117 -6.64 13.80 -5.86
C ASN A 117 -6.22 12.79 -4.79
N ARG A 118 -6.89 12.85 -3.64
CA ARG A 118 -6.60 11.97 -2.50
C ARG A 118 -7.81 11.17 -2.09
N SER A 119 -7.59 9.90 -1.79
CA SER A 119 -8.59 9.01 -1.20
C SER A 119 -7.95 8.24 -0.06
N SER A 120 -8.69 8.02 1.01
CA SER A 120 -8.18 7.28 2.18
C SER A 120 -9.21 6.32 2.73
N VAL A 121 -8.72 5.19 3.26
CA VAL A 121 -9.49 4.23 4.03
C VAL A 121 -8.88 4.05 5.40
N GLU A 122 -9.74 3.87 6.39
CA GLU A 122 -9.34 3.52 7.75
C GLU A 122 -9.99 2.19 8.15
N ILE A 123 -9.19 1.36 8.82
CA ILE A 123 -9.56 0.00 9.18
C ILE A 123 -9.12 -0.22 10.63
N ASP A 124 -10.09 -0.56 11.48
CA ASP A 124 -9.81 -1.05 12.82
C ASP A 124 -9.32 -2.49 12.72
N LEU A 125 -8.21 -2.81 13.38
CA LEU A 125 -7.60 -4.12 13.44
C LEU A 125 -7.72 -4.68 14.85
N VAL A 126 -7.85 -5.99 14.96
CA VAL A 126 -7.71 -6.72 16.23
C VAL A 126 -6.82 -7.93 16.04
N GLY A 127 -5.85 -8.14 16.93
CA GLY A 127 -5.00 -9.32 16.90
C GLY A 127 -5.81 -10.58 17.22
N ARG A 128 -5.70 -11.60 16.37
CA ARG A 128 -6.37 -12.88 16.61
C ARG A 128 -5.91 -13.49 17.93
N THR A 129 -6.88 -13.71 18.80
CA THR A 129 -6.76 -14.65 19.93
C THR A 129 -6.91 -16.04 19.34
N GLY A 130 -5.78 -16.74 19.18
CA GLY A 130 -5.79 -18.16 18.78
C GLY A 130 -6.54 -19.04 19.76
#